data_AF-A0A955DH13-F1
#
_entry.id   AF-A0A955DH13-F1
#
_cell.length_a   1.000
_cell.length_b   1.000
_cell.length_c   1.000
_cell.angle_alpha   90.00
_cell.angle_beta   90.00
_cell.angle_gamma   90.00
#
_symmetry.space_group_name_H-M   'P 1'
#
loop_
_entity.id
_entity.type
_entity.pdbx_description
1 polymer ?
#
loop_
_entity_poly.entity_id
_entity_poly.type
_entity_poly.pdbx_seq_one_letter_code
_entity_poly.pdbx_strand_id
1 'polypeptide(L)'
;MLIKVVDTKNNDVWVNPLYVKSVTTKSGVTILRGSFGGSYNTSIIKTREDPQQLADRISAAMPDSPAWGAAATSALADEEAQRQAAAAAAAGG
;
A
#
# COMPACT_ATOMS: atom_id res chain seq x y z
N MET A 1 9.27 15.51 -2.00
CA MET A 1 9.59 14.28 -2.76
C MET A 1 8.28 13.68 -3.25
N LEU A 2 8.21 13.25 -4.52
CA LEU A 2 7.01 12.67 -5.13
C LEU A 2 7.36 11.30 -5.72
N ILE A 3 6.43 10.36 -5.69
CA ILE A 3 6.54 9.08 -6.39
C ILE A 3 5.72 9.13 -7.68
N LYS A 4 6.28 8.59 -8.76
CA LYS A 4 5.56 8.41 -10.01
C LYS A 4 4.77 7.10 -9.97
N VAL A 5 3.48 7.16 -10.24
CA VAL A 5 2.58 6.00 -10.35
C VAL A 5 1.96 6.03 -11.74
N VAL A 6 1.96 4.90 -12.44
CA VAL A 6 1.30 4.81 -13.75
C VAL A 6 -0.11 4.27 -13.52
N ASP A 7 -1.12 5.07 -13.86
CA ASP A 7 -2.50 4.64 -13.64
C ASP A 7 -2.94 3.54 -14.64
N THR A 8 -4.09 2.91 -14.40
CA THR A 8 -4.67 1.92 -15.32
C THR A 8 -5.02 2.45 -16.71
N LYS A 9 -4.94 3.77 -16.92
CA LYS A 9 -5.17 4.47 -18.19
C LYS A 9 -3.86 4.92 -18.86
N ASN A 10 -2.70 4.46 -18.35
CA ASN A 10 -1.35 4.82 -18.80
C ASN A 10 -1.01 6.32 -18.64
N ASN A 11 -1.62 7.02 -17.68
CA ASN A 11 -1.22 8.36 -17.32
C ASN A 11 -0.15 8.32 -16.23
N ASP A 12 0.84 9.21 -16.36
CA ASP A 12 1.81 9.47 -15.32
C ASP A 12 1.19 10.34 -14.22
N VAL A 13 1.05 9.79 -13.01
CA VAL A 13 0.55 10.51 -11.85
C VAL A 13 1.65 10.67 -10.82
N TRP A 14 1.91 11.90 -10.41
CA TRP A 14 2.88 12.21 -9.35
C TRP A 14 2.15 12.31 -8.02
N VAL A 15 2.49 11.41 -7.10
CA VAL A 15 1.84 11.28 -5.80
C VAL A 15 2.78 11.73 -4.70
N ASN A 16 2.28 12.55 -3.78
CA ASN A 16 2.98 12.83 -2.54
C ASN A 16 2.73 11.68 -1.54
N PRO A 17 3.77 10.94 -1.13
CA PRO A 17 3.64 9.81 -0.21
C PRO A 17 2.96 10.16 1.12
N LEU A 18 3.12 11.40 1.60
CA LEU A 18 2.51 11.88 2.85
C LEU A 18 0.98 11.86 2.84
N TYR A 19 0.36 11.90 1.66
CA TYR A 19 -1.08 11.88 1.51
C TYR A 19 -1.63 10.49 1.19
N VAL A 20 -0.77 9.46 1.10
CA VAL A 20 -1.20 8.08 0.92
C VAL A 20 -1.69 7.54 2.27
N LYS A 21 -2.94 7.12 2.31
CA LYS A 21 -3.56 6.51 3.51
C LYS A 21 -3.52 4.99 3.49
N SER A 22 -3.66 4.38 2.32
CA SER A 22 -3.60 2.92 2.18
C SER A 22 -3.26 2.50 0.75
N VAL A 23 -2.62 1.34 0.64
CA VAL A 23 -2.40 0.59 -0.59
C VAL A 23 -3.14 -0.73 -0.44
N THR A 24 -4.06 -1.04 -1.34
CA THR A 24 -4.87 -2.27 -1.25
C THR A 24 -5.02 -2.90 -2.62
N THR A 25 -5.17 -4.21 -2.68
CA THR A 25 -5.44 -4.92 -3.94
C THR A 25 -6.92 -5.28 -4.01
N LYS A 26 -7.58 -4.97 -5.13
CA LYS A 26 -8.97 -5.40 -5.38
C LYS A 26 -9.09 -5.88 -6.81
N SER A 27 -9.57 -7.11 -6.99
CA SER A 27 -9.80 -7.70 -8.32
C SER A 27 -8.56 -7.66 -9.23
N GLY A 28 -7.37 -7.91 -8.68
CA GLY A 28 -6.10 -7.90 -9.42
C GLY A 28 -5.58 -6.51 -9.80
N VAL A 29 -6.17 -5.44 -9.26
CA VAL A 29 -5.71 -4.05 -9.47
C VAL A 29 -5.27 -3.47 -8.14
N THR A 30 -4.12 -2.81 -8.13
CA THR A 30 -3.59 -2.10 -6.96
C THR A 30 -4.26 -0.74 -6.85
N ILE A 31 -4.76 -0.42 -5.67
CA ILE A 31 -5.53 0.77 -5.36
C ILE A 31 -4.79 1.58 -4.30
N LEU A 32 -4.30 2.75 -4.70
CA LEU A 32 -3.82 3.80 -3.81
C LEU A 32 -4.98 4.69 -3.37
N ARG A 33 -5.18 4.83 -2.07
CA ARG A 33 -6.16 5.77 -1.50
C ARG A 33 -5.42 6.85 -0.74
N GLY A 34 -5.79 8.10 -0.97
CA GLY A 34 -5.15 9.24 -0.32
C GLY A 34 -5.78 10.56 -0.68
N SER A 35 -5.20 11.68 -0.27
CA SER A 35 -5.67 13.02 -0.61
C SER A 35 -4.73 13.65 -1.64
N PHE A 36 -4.93 13.30 -2.93
CA PHE A 36 -3.97 13.60 -4.01
C PHE A 36 -4.27 14.87 -4.81
N GLY A 37 -5.41 15.51 -4.57
CA GLY A 37 -5.71 16.88 -5.01
C GLY A 37 -6.25 17.63 -3.81
N GLY A 38 -5.99 18.94 -3.69
CA GLY A 38 -6.23 19.78 -2.49
C GLY A 38 -7.66 19.85 -1.93
N SER A 39 -8.56 18.96 -2.35
CA SER A 39 -9.85 18.69 -1.74
C SER A 39 -9.70 17.62 -0.66
N TYR A 40 -10.33 17.82 0.51
CA TYR A 40 -10.34 16.87 1.64
C TYR A 40 -10.98 15.49 1.35
N ASN A 41 -11.40 15.22 0.11
CA ASN A 41 -11.97 13.95 -0.31
C ASN A 41 -10.88 12.92 -0.62
N THR A 42 -11.12 11.67 -0.19
CA THR A 42 -10.27 10.53 -0.53
C THR A 42 -10.26 10.32 -2.04
N SER A 43 -9.14 10.68 -2.66
CA SER A 43 -8.80 10.39 -4.06
C SER A 43 -8.28 8.96 -4.18
N ILE A 44 -8.62 8.32 -5.30
CA ILE A 44 -8.25 6.93 -5.57
C ILE A 44 -7.45 6.88 -6.86
N ILE A 45 -6.25 6.30 -6.80
CA ILE A 45 -5.42 5.98 -7.96
C ILE A 45 -5.42 4.47 -8.11
N LYS A 46 -5.72 4.00 -9.32
CA LYS A 46 -5.66 2.58 -9.66
C LYS A 46 -4.44 2.36 -10.54
N THR A 47 -3.60 1.39 -10.18
CA THR A 47 -2.40 1.01 -10.93
C THR A 47 -2.35 -0.51 -11.12
N ARG A 48 -1.62 -0.94 -12.14
CA ARG A 48 -1.29 -2.35 -12.37
C ARG A 48 0.06 -2.74 -11.77
N GLU A 49 0.74 -1.80 -11.12
CA GLU A 49 1.97 -2.05 -10.39
C GLU A 49 1.74 -3.04 -9.24
N ASP A 50 2.77 -3.82 -8.95
CA ASP A 50 2.79 -4.71 -7.81
C ASP A 50 2.61 -3.92 -6.51
N PRO A 51 1.68 -4.32 -5.62
CA PRO A 51 1.37 -3.57 -4.40
C PRO A 51 2.55 -3.51 -3.43
N GLN A 52 3.39 -4.55 -3.38
CA GLN A 52 4.56 -4.62 -2.49
C GLN A 52 5.62 -3.62 -2.93
N GLN A 53 5.97 -3.65 -4.22
CA GLN A 53 6.93 -2.69 -4.80
C GLN A 53 6.47 -1.24 -4.63
N LEU A 54 5.17 -0.99 -4.73
CA LEU A 54 4.62 0.33 -4.54
C LEU A 54 4.70 0.78 -3.07
N ALA A 55 4.40 -0.12 -2.13
CA ALA A 55 4.55 0.13 -0.70
C ALA A 55 6.02 0.39 -0.30
N ASP A 56 6.96 -0.37 -0.86
CA ASP A 56 8.41 -0.19 -0.61
C ASP A 56 8.89 1.18 -1.10
N ARG A 57 8.45 1.60 -2.28
CA ARG A 57 8.78 2.93 -2.83
C ARG A 57 8.18 4.05 -2.01
N ILE A 58 6.95 3.87 -1.50
CA ILE A 58 6.31 4.83 -0.59
C ILE A 58 7.12 4.91 0.72
N SER A 59 7.57 3.78 1.25
CA SER A 59 8.37 3.68 2.48
C SER A 59 9.74 4.34 2.32
N ALA A 60 10.46 4.02 1.24
CA ALA A 60 11.73 4.64 0.91
C ALA A 60 11.60 6.15 0.69
N ALA A 61 10.44 6.60 0.23
CA ALA A 61 10.12 8.00 0.08
C ALA A 61 9.67 8.70 1.39
N MET A 62 9.57 7.99 2.51
CA MET A 62 9.22 8.56 3.82
C MET A 62 10.09 7.97 4.95
N PRO A 63 11.41 8.21 4.93
CA PRO A 63 12.33 7.64 5.92
C PRO A 63 12.06 8.13 7.36
N ASP A 64 11.51 9.34 7.55
CA ASP A 64 11.30 9.95 8.87
C ASP A 64 9.82 10.07 9.29
N SER A 65 8.88 9.37 8.63
CA SER A 65 7.46 9.47 8.98
C SER A 65 7.06 8.45 10.05
N PRO A 66 6.71 8.86 11.29
CA PRO A 66 6.27 7.96 12.35
C PRO A 66 5.00 7.16 12.01
N ALA A 67 4.26 7.55 10.96
CA ALA A 67 3.09 6.82 10.48
C ALA A 67 3.44 5.49 9.77
N TRP A 68 4.64 5.34 9.23
CA TRP A 68 5.04 4.13 8.49
C TRP A 68 5.77 3.08 9.34
N GLY A 69 6.41 3.50 10.44
CA GLY A 69 6.91 2.54 11.44
C GLY A 69 5.82 1.62 12.00
N ALA A 70 4.58 2.11 12.06
CA ALA A 70 3.40 1.37 12.54
C ALA A 70 2.70 0.52 11.45
N ALA A 71 2.76 0.94 10.18
CA ALA A 71 2.14 0.20 9.07
C ALA A 71 3.00 -1.02 8.68
N ALA A 72 4.32 -0.90 8.72
CA ALA A 72 5.25 -2.01 8.47
C ALA A 72 5.17 -3.12 9.54
N THR A 73 4.93 -2.74 10.81
CA THR A 73 4.73 -3.73 11.89
C THR A 73 3.40 -4.47 11.79
N SER A 74 2.34 -3.78 11.34
CA SER A 74 1.02 -4.41 11.17
C SER A 74 1.01 -5.43 10.02
N ALA A 75 1.69 -5.14 8.91
CA ALA A 75 1.79 -6.07 7.77
C ALA A 75 2.54 -7.38 8.12
N LEU A 76 3.57 -7.30 8.97
CA LEU A 76 4.30 -8.48 9.46
C LEU A 76 3.47 -9.30 10.46
N ALA A 77 2.68 -8.64 11.32
CA ALA A 77 1.82 -9.31 12.29
C ALA A 77 0.68 -10.10 11.64
N ASP A 78 0.06 -9.58 10.57
CA ASP A 78 -0.96 -10.29 9.79
C ASP A 78 -0.38 -11.50 9.06
N GLU A 79 0.82 -11.39 8.46
CA GLU A 79 1.49 -12.52 7.82
C GLU A 79 1.82 -13.66 8.80
N GLU A 80 2.24 -13.32 10.03
CA GLU A 80 2.60 -14.31 11.04
C GLU A 80 1.35 -14.99 11.64
N ALA A 81 0.27 -14.23 11.87
CA ALA A 81 -1.02 -14.78 12.29
C ALA A 81 -1.60 -15.74 11.24
N GLN A 82 -1.46 -15.40 9.95
CA GLN A 82 -1.98 -16.22 8.86
C GLN A 82 -1.16 -17.50 8.64
N ARG A 83 0.16 -17.46 8.87
CA ARG A 83 1.02 -18.66 8.86
C ARG A 83 0.71 -19.60 10.03
N GLN A 84 0.44 -19.08 11.22
CA GLN A 84 0.08 -19.91 12.38
C GLN A 84 -1.28 -20.59 12.20
N ALA A 85 -2.27 -19.89 11.62
CA ALA A 85 -3.57 -20.47 11.30
C ALA A 85 -3.48 -21.62 10.27
N ALA A 86 -2.60 -21.48 9.27
CA ALA A 86 -2.36 -22.53 8.28
C ALA A 86 -1.64 -23.77 8.86
N ALA A 87 -0.70 -23.57 9.79
CA ALA A 87 0.00 -24.68 10.46
C ALA A 87 -0.91 -25.47 11.41
N ALA A 88 -1.83 -24.80 12.11
CA ALA A 88 -2.81 -25.46 12.98
C ALA A 88 -3.83 -26.31 12.20
N ALA A 89 -4.19 -25.89 10.97
CA ALA A 89 -5.08 -26.65 10.10
C ALA A 89 -4.41 -27.91 9.49
N ALA A 90 -3.09 -27.92 9.35
CA ALA A 90 -2.33 -29.06 8.80
C ALA A 90 -1.96 -30.12 9.85
N ALA A 91 -1.92 -29.77 11.13
CA ALA A 91 -1.55 -30.69 12.22
C ALA A 91 -2.76 -31.40 12.88
N GLY A 92 -3.99 -31.06 12.49
CA GLY A 92 -5.23 -31.61 13.06
C GLY A 92 -6.00 -32.58 12.15
N GLY A 93 -5.38 -33.07 11.06
CA GLY A 93 -5.96 -34.03 10.12
C GLY A 93 -5.42 -35.44 10.30
#